data_AF-A0A0D8W4F7-F1
#
_entry.id   AF-A0A0D8W4F7-F1
#
_cell.length_a   1.000
_cell.length_b   1.000
_cell.length_c   1.000
_cell.angle_alpha   90.00
_cell.angle_beta   90.00
_cell.angle_gamma   90.00
#
_symmetry.space_group_name_H-M   'P 1'
#
loop_
_entity.id
_entity.type
_entity.pdbx_description
1 polymer ?
#
loop_
_entity_poly.entity_id
_entity_poly.type
_entity_poly.pdbx_seq_one_letter_code
_entity_poly.pdbx_strand_id
1 'polypeptide(L)'
;MNNSTLKSRTISDATAEELESRGLWRRAARRWQDVMITLEKDSHRQLAVMRARECIRKAKRPIPESRIDIHTVRKAADRTIQKMGLPSLTDEIWRDYPDSVNDDGY
;
A
#
# COMPACT_ATOMS: atom_id res chain seq x y z
N MET A 1 -24.55 16.73 25.39
CA MET A 1 -24.63 16.72 23.91
C MET A 1 -24.57 15.28 23.45
N ASN A 2 -25.72 14.74 23.06
CA ASN A 2 -25.94 13.36 22.65
C ASN A 2 -25.70 13.25 21.14
N ASN A 3 -24.44 13.05 20.77
CA ASN A 3 -24.07 12.69 19.40
C ASN A 3 -24.30 11.18 19.24
N SER A 4 -25.56 10.75 19.28
CA SER A 4 -25.91 9.40 18.86
C SER A 4 -25.54 9.26 17.40
N THR A 5 -24.41 8.62 17.14
CA THR A 5 -23.93 8.25 15.81
C THR A 5 -25.08 7.55 15.10
N LEU A 6 -25.77 8.26 14.21
CA LEU A 6 -26.89 7.71 13.46
C LEU A 6 -26.35 6.56 12.62
N LYS A 7 -26.70 5.33 12.99
CA LYS A 7 -26.31 4.16 12.23
C LYS A 7 -27.13 4.13 10.94
N SER A 8 -26.46 4.05 9.79
CA SER A 8 -27.12 3.97 8.50
C SER A 8 -27.72 2.57 8.29
N ARG A 9 -28.95 2.54 7.77
CA ARG A 9 -29.63 1.30 7.38
C ARG A 9 -29.33 0.88 5.95
N THR A 10 -28.57 1.66 5.18
CA THR A 10 -28.27 1.39 3.77
C THR A 10 -26.77 1.49 3.50
N ILE A 11 -26.27 0.76 2.50
CA ILE A 11 -24.84 0.66 2.16
C ILE A 11 -24.36 1.69 1.13
N SER A 12 -25.22 2.61 0.67
CA SER A 12 -24.79 3.59 -0.33
C SER A 12 -23.95 4.70 0.33
N ASP A 13 -22.79 4.99 -0.26
CA ASP A 13 -21.93 6.11 0.11
C ASP A 13 -21.41 6.76 -1.18
N ALA A 14 -21.86 7.98 -1.45
CA ALA A 14 -21.55 8.69 -2.68
C ALA A 14 -20.03 8.86 -2.88
N THR A 15 -19.30 9.17 -1.81
CA THR A 15 -17.85 9.35 -1.84
C THR A 15 -17.13 8.04 -2.16
N ALA A 16 -17.54 6.92 -1.54
CA ALA A 16 -16.93 5.62 -1.81
C ALA A 16 -17.15 5.18 -3.27
N GLU A 17 -18.38 5.37 -3.78
CA GLU A 17 -18.75 5.03 -5.16
C GLU A 17 -18.03 5.91 -6.18
N GLU A 18 -17.88 7.20 -5.91
CA GLU A 18 -17.10 8.11 -6.75
C GLU A 18 -15.60 7.77 -6.76
N LEU A 19 -15.03 7.36 -5.62
CA LEU A 19 -13.64 6.92 -5.56
C LEU A 19 -13.42 5.61 -6.34
N GLU A 20 -14.40 4.70 -6.33
CA GLU A 20 -14.38 3.49 -7.16
C GLU A 20 -14.45 3.84 -8.65
N SER A 21 -15.32 4.76 -9.07
CA SER A 21 -15.47 5.16 -10.47
C SER A 21 -14.22 5.86 -11.02
N ARG A 22 -13.54 6.65 -10.18
CA ARG A 22 -12.24 7.28 -10.49
C ARG A 22 -11.04 6.33 -10.40
N GLY A 23 -11.24 5.08 -9.99
CA GLY A 23 -10.16 4.09 -9.84
C GLY A 23 -9.19 4.38 -8.69
N LEU A 24 -9.57 5.22 -7.72
CA LEU A 24 -8.76 5.56 -6.55
C LEU A 24 -8.90 4.49 -5.46
N TRP A 25 -8.53 3.26 -5.81
CA TRP A 25 -8.87 2.03 -5.09
C TRP A 25 -8.45 2.02 -3.61
N ARG A 26 -7.29 2.54 -3.24
CA ARG A 26 -6.87 2.60 -1.82
C ARG A 26 -7.74 3.54 -0.99
N ARG A 27 -8.12 4.68 -1.56
CA ARG A 27 -8.98 5.67 -0.90
C ARG A 27 -10.41 5.14 -0.79
N ALA A 28 -10.91 4.51 -1.86
CA ALA A 28 -12.20 3.83 -1.87
C ALA A 28 -12.26 2.75 -0.77
N ALA A 29 -11.24 1.90 -0.67
CA ALA A 29 -11.15 0.87 0.37
C ALA A 29 -11.23 1.45 1.78
N ARG A 30 -10.50 2.55 2.04
CA ARG A 30 -10.55 3.22 3.34
C ARG A 30 -11.95 3.75 3.65
N ARG A 31 -12.60 4.39 2.67
CA ARG A 31 -13.96 4.91 2.84
C ARG A 31 -14.96 3.80 3.13
N TRP A 32 -14.86 2.65 2.46
CA TRP A 32 -15.70 1.48 2.76
C TRP A 32 -15.53 0.93 4.17
N GLN A 33 -14.31 1.01 4.75
CA GLN A 33 -14.08 0.66 6.15
C GLN A 33 -14.77 1.64 7.10
N ASP A 34 -14.76 2.94 6.80
CA ASP A 34 -15.45 3.94 7.60
C ASP A 34 -16.98 3.73 7.53
N VAL A 35 -17.52 3.47 6.33
CA VAL A 35 -18.94 3.14 6.11
C VAL A 35 -19.35 1.91 6.93
N MET A 36 -18.52 0.86 6.97
CA MET A 36 -18.78 -0.35 7.77
C MET A 36 -19.02 -0.06 9.26
N ILE A 37 -18.33 0.93 9.85
CA ILE A 37 -18.49 1.29 11.27
C ILE A 37 -19.86 1.96 11.51
N THR A 38 -20.38 2.65 10.50
CA THR A 38 -21.67 3.36 10.58
C THR A 38 -22.89 2.48 10.31
N LEU A 39 -22.72 1.27 9.78
CA LEU A 39 -23.84 0.40 9.39
C LEU A 39 -24.43 -0.35 10.58
N GLU A 40 -25.76 -0.39 10.67
CA GLU A 40 -26.49 -1.10 11.74
C GLU A 40 -26.59 -2.61 11.48
N LYS A 41 -26.82 -2.99 10.22
CA LYS A 41 -27.06 -4.39 9.81
C LYS A 41 -25.76 -5.10 9.47
N ASP A 42 -25.60 -6.29 10.03
CA ASP A 42 -24.39 -7.10 9.82
C ASP A 42 -24.23 -7.56 8.35
N SER A 43 -25.34 -7.83 7.65
CA SER A 43 -25.32 -8.12 6.21
C SER A 43 -24.73 -6.97 5.38
N HIS A 44 -25.04 -5.72 5.73
CA HIS A 44 -24.48 -4.54 5.06
C HIS A 44 -23.01 -4.36 5.44
N ARG A 45 -22.64 -4.62 6.69
CA ARG A 45 -21.23 -4.59 7.13
C ARG A 45 -20.39 -5.59 6.36
N GLN A 46 -20.88 -6.82 6.17
CA GLN A 46 -20.21 -7.83 5.36
C GLN A 46 -20.02 -7.37 3.91
N LEU A 47 -21.04 -6.77 3.30
CA LEU A 47 -20.93 -6.26 1.94
C LEU A 47 -19.93 -5.09 1.85
N ALA A 48 -19.87 -4.20 2.85
CA ALA A 48 -18.87 -3.12 2.89
C ALA A 48 -17.44 -3.68 3.01
N VAL A 49 -17.25 -4.74 3.81
CA VAL A 49 -15.97 -5.48 3.88
C VAL A 49 -15.62 -6.10 2.54
N MET A 50 -16.58 -6.71 1.84
CA MET A 50 -16.33 -7.27 0.50
C MET A 50 -15.89 -6.20 -0.50
N ARG A 51 -16.57 -5.04 -0.54
CA ARG A 51 -16.18 -3.92 -1.41
C ARG A 51 -14.80 -3.37 -1.06
N ALA A 52 -14.48 -3.24 0.23
CA ALA A 52 -13.15 -2.81 0.68
C ALA A 52 -12.05 -3.79 0.23
N ARG A 53 -12.28 -5.10 0.38
CA ARG A 53 -11.36 -6.15 -0.06
C ARG A 53 -11.14 -6.10 -1.58
N GLU A 54 -12.21 -5.93 -2.34
CA GLU A 54 -12.16 -5.82 -3.79
C GLU A 54 -11.37 -4.58 -4.23
N CYS A 55 -11.58 -3.44 -3.58
CA CYS A 55 -10.78 -2.24 -3.80
C CYS A 55 -9.30 -2.48 -3.49
N ILE A 56 -8.96 -3.14 -2.37
CA ILE A 56 -7.55 -3.47 -2.05
C ILE A 56 -6.95 -4.38 -3.13
N ARG A 57 -7.72 -5.37 -3.62
CA ARG A 57 -7.28 -6.25 -4.71
C ARG A 57 -6.97 -5.46 -5.97
N LYS A 58 -7.85 -4.54 -6.39
CA LYS A 58 -7.65 -3.65 -7.55
C LYS A 58 -6.51 -2.65 -7.33
N ALA A 59 -6.23 -2.28 -6.09
CA ALA A 59 -5.12 -1.38 -5.73
C ALA A 59 -3.73 -2.05 -5.83
N LYS A 60 -3.66 -3.39 -5.85
CA LYS A 60 -2.40 -4.10 -6.05
C LYS A 60 -1.93 -3.83 -7.47
N ARG A 61 -0.83 -3.10 -7.60
CA ARG A 61 -0.16 -2.90 -8.88
C ARG A 61 0.42 -4.25 -9.32
N PRO A 62 0.27 -4.68 -10.58
CA PRO A 62 1.08 -5.76 -11.10
C PRO A 62 2.55 -5.36 -10.96
N ILE A 63 3.39 -6.31 -10.54
CA ILE A 63 4.84 -6.10 -10.49
C ILE A 63 5.26 -5.78 -11.93
N PRO A 64 5.87 -4.61 -12.21
CA PRO A 64 6.35 -4.32 -13.55
C PRO A 64 7.34 -5.40 -13.97
N GLU A 65 7.11 -6.05 -15.12
CA GLU A 65 7.98 -7.10 -15.66
C GLU A 65 9.43 -6.61 -15.86
N SER A 66 9.60 -5.30 -16.09
CA SER A 66 10.88 -4.65 -16.35
C SER A 66 11.58 -4.12 -15.09
N ARG A 67 11.37 -4.72 -13.91
CA ARG A 67 12.09 -4.31 -12.72
C ARG A 67 13.55 -4.74 -12.90
N ILE A 68 14.39 -3.84 -13.41
CA ILE A 68 15.84 -3.99 -13.41
C ILE A 68 16.20 -4.27 -11.95
N ASP A 69 16.72 -5.46 -11.69
CA ASP A 69 17.11 -5.84 -10.35
C ASP A 69 18.20 -4.87 -9.87
N ILE A 70 17.91 -4.11 -8.82
CA ILE A 70 18.79 -3.07 -8.30
C ILE A 70 20.16 -3.68 -7.93
N HIS A 71 20.16 -4.96 -7.52
CA HIS A 71 21.39 -5.70 -7.23
C HIS A 71 22.23 -5.95 -8.49
N THR A 72 21.62 -6.12 -9.66
CA THR A 72 22.36 -6.24 -10.94
C THR A 72 23.06 -4.94 -11.32
N VAL A 73 22.41 -3.79 -11.09
CA VAL A 73 23.00 -2.47 -11.32
C VAL A 73 24.17 -2.23 -10.36
N ARG A 74 23.98 -2.52 -9.07
CA ARG A 74 25.05 -2.43 -8.05
C ARG A 74 26.25 -3.30 -8.43
N LYS A 75 26.01 -4.57 -8.77
CA LYS A 75 27.07 -5.51 -9.16
C LYS A 75 27.83 -5.05 -10.41
N ALA A 76 27.15 -4.42 -11.37
CA ALA A 76 27.81 -3.86 -12.55
C ALA A 76 28.68 -2.63 -12.20
N ALA A 77 28.20 -1.78 -11.30
CA ALA A 77 28.96 -0.64 -10.78
C ALA A 77 30.20 -1.11 -10.01
N ASP A 78 30.05 -2.06 -9.08
CA ASP A 78 31.17 -2.59 -8.28
C ASP A 78 32.27 -3.21 -9.15
N ARG A 79 31.88 -4.00 -10.17
CA ARG A 79 32.82 -4.55 -11.16
C ARG A 79 33.60 -3.46 -11.91
N THR A 80 32.95 -2.34 -12.19
CA THR A 80 33.57 -1.22 -12.90
C THR A 80 34.56 -0.50 -11.99
N ILE A 81 34.17 -0.23 -10.74
CA ILE A 81 35.03 0.37 -9.71
C ILE A 81 36.28 -0.48 -9.47
N GLN A 82 36.12 -1.80 -9.36
CA GLN A 82 37.24 -2.75 -9.23
C GLN A 82 38.18 -2.71 -10.43
N LYS A 83 37.65 -2.66 -11.66
CA LYS A 83 38.47 -2.54 -12.88
C LYS A 83 39.27 -1.23 -12.95
N MET A 84 38.78 -0.16 -12.32
CA MET A 84 39.49 1.11 -12.24
C MET A 84 40.56 1.14 -11.13
N GLY A 85 40.70 0.06 -10.35
CA GLY A 85 41.69 -0.01 -9.26
C GLY A 85 41.29 0.80 -8.03
N LEU A 86 40.00 1.04 -7.81
CA LEU A 86 39.46 1.82 -6.69
C LEU A 86 38.61 0.97 -5.73
N PRO A 87 39.10 -0.18 -5.23
CA PRO A 87 38.27 -1.11 -4.45
C PRO A 87 37.79 -0.52 -3.11
N SER A 88 38.51 0.42 -2.50
CA SER A 88 38.07 1.10 -1.27
C SER A 88 36.81 1.94 -1.46
N LEU A 89 36.52 2.33 -2.71
CA LEU A 89 35.41 3.20 -3.05
C LEU A 89 34.06 2.45 -3.09
N THR A 90 34.06 1.11 -3.19
CA THR A 90 32.80 0.35 -3.17
C THR A 90 32.12 0.40 -1.81
N ASP A 91 32.87 0.30 -0.72
CA ASP A 91 32.31 0.28 0.63
C ASP A 91 31.97 1.69 1.13
N GLU A 92 32.63 2.73 0.59
CA GLU A 92 32.41 4.13 0.97
C GLU A 92 31.23 4.78 0.23
N ILE A 93 30.95 4.38 -1.03
CA ILE A 93 29.87 4.97 -1.84
C ILE A 93 28.50 4.46 -1.40
N TRP A 94 28.40 3.18 -1.06
CA TRP A 94 27.12 2.58 -0.73
C TRP A 94 26.83 2.80 0.75
N ARG A 95 25.86 3.68 1.03
CA ARG A 95 25.33 3.81 2.38
C ARG A 95 24.76 2.46 2.79
N ASP A 96 25.36 1.80 3.78
CA ASP A 96 24.80 0.59 4.40
C ASP A 96 23.45 0.96 5.00
N TYR A 97 22.39 0.72 4.22
CA TYR A 97 21.06 0.65 4.80
C TYR A 97 21.01 -0.66 5.54
N PRO A 98 20.83 -0.67 6.87
CA PRO A 98 20.66 -1.91 7.61
C PRO A 98 19.50 -2.69 6.97
N ASP A 99 19.74 -3.96 6.64
CA ASP A 99 18.82 -4.81 5.85
C ASP A 99 17.43 -4.97 6.48
N SER A 100 17.26 -4.59 7.74
CA SER A 100 15.98 -4.37 8.38
C SER A 100 16.24 -3.59 9.65
N VAL A 101 15.53 -2.48 9.85
CA VAL A 101 15.18 -2.10 11.22
C VAL A 101 14.46 -3.32 11.78
N ASN A 102 15.01 -3.95 12.82
CA ASN A 102 14.21 -4.90 13.59
C ASN A 102 12.94 -4.13 13.98
N ASP A 103 11.80 -4.63 13.55
CA ASP A 103 10.50 -4.13 13.96
C ASP A 103 10.22 -4.76 15.34
N ASP A 104 10.99 -4.35 16.34
CA ASP A 104 10.67 -4.57 17.75
C ASP A 104 9.49 -3.65 18.09
N GLY A 105 8.32 -4.08 17.61
CA GLY A 105 7.04 -3.40 17.74
C GLY A 105 6.71 -3.05 19.18
N TYR A 106 6.55 -1.75 19.41
CA TYR A 106 5.66 -1.21 20.43
C TYR A 106 4.24 -1.11 19.89
#